data_AF-T1BN63-F1
#
_entry.id   AF-T1BN63-F1
#
_cell.length_a   1.000
_cell.length_b   1.000
_cell.length_c   1.000
_cell.angle_alpha   90.00
_cell.angle_beta   90.00
_cell.angle_gamma   90.00
#
_symmetry.space_group_name_H-M   'P 1'
#
loop_
_entity.id
_entity.type
_entity.pdbx_description
1 polymer ?
#
loop_
_entity_poly.entity_id
_entity_poly.type
_entity_poly.pdbx_seq_one_letter_code
_entity_poly.pdbx_strand_id
1 'polypeptide(L)'
;MLSRCHATLREVDRALADFEFTRAATALHGFVWHDLADQYVELAKDALNGRRDGVDPAEFRSVLARVLHRTLRMLHPFVPHVTEELWHVVAPTEGLLALAAWPGADEGDDDPVAEREMETVREAIRLLRNLRSEEKVPLGSTPRAWVNPSDPAIGELLMREAGTIVRAVRLASFERAGDGAGTDVARRVAPSGDYQLELPT
;
A
#
# COMPACT_ATOMS: atom_id res chain seq x y z
N MET A 1 -0.57 -7.51 0.15
CA MET A 1 0.55 -7.24 1.09
C MET A 1 1.52 -8.41 1.21
N LEU A 2 1.03 -9.64 1.39
CA LEU A 2 1.88 -10.84 1.45
C LEU A 2 2.76 -11.00 0.20
N SER A 3 2.17 -10.89 -1.00
CA SER A 3 2.90 -10.88 -2.28
C SER A 3 3.98 -9.80 -2.33
N ARG A 4 3.64 -8.57 -1.95
CA ARG A 4 4.60 -7.48 -1.90
C ARG A 4 5.77 -7.76 -0.95
N CYS A 5 5.50 -8.30 0.24
CA CYS A 5 6.52 -8.69 1.21
C CYS A 5 7.43 -9.80 0.66
N HIS A 6 6.86 -10.81 0.00
CA HIS A 6 7.62 -11.89 -0.64
C HIS A 6 8.47 -11.37 -1.80
N ALA A 7 7.93 -10.47 -2.63
CA ALA A 7 8.69 -9.87 -3.70
C ALA A 7 9.86 -9.00 -3.17
N THR A 8 9.70 -8.31 -2.04
CA THR A 8 10.80 -7.62 -1.33
C THR A 8 11.82 -8.61 -0.77
N LEU A 9 11.39 -9.72 -0.16
CA LEU A 9 12.29 -10.78 0.31
C LEU A 9 13.18 -11.30 -0.82
N ARG A 10 12.61 -11.58 -2.00
CA ARG A 10 13.40 -12.02 -3.17
C ARG A 10 14.44 -10.99 -3.62
N GLU A 11 14.10 -9.70 -3.53
CA GLU A 11 15.05 -8.64 -3.87
C GLU A 11 16.20 -8.55 -2.86
N VAL A 12 15.87 -8.64 -1.57
CA VAL A 12 16.85 -8.66 -0.48
C VAL A 12 17.75 -9.89 -0.58
N ASP A 13 17.20 -11.08 -0.83
CA ASP A 13 17.98 -12.31 -1.00
C ASP A 13 19.01 -12.19 -2.13
N ARG A 14 18.58 -11.65 -3.29
CA ARG A 14 19.49 -11.41 -4.42
C ARG A 14 20.58 -10.40 -4.06
N ALA A 15 20.20 -9.26 -3.49
CA ALA A 15 21.16 -8.23 -3.11
C ALA A 15 22.16 -8.74 -2.07
N LEU A 16 21.72 -9.53 -1.08
CA LEU A 16 22.62 -10.13 -0.09
C LEU A 16 23.53 -11.20 -0.71
N ALA A 17 23.03 -12.03 -1.63
CA ALA A 17 23.84 -13.01 -2.35
C ALA A 17 24.94 -12.35 -3.20
N ASP A 18 24.65 -11.16 -3.76
CA ASP A 18 25.58 -10.35 -4.55
C ASP A 18 26.43 -9.40 -3.68
N PHE A 19 26.34 -9.47 -2.35
CA PHE A 19 27.01 -8.58 -1.38
C PHE A 19 26.66 -7.08 -1.53
N GLU A 20 25.52 -6.76 -2.14
CA GLU A 20 24.98 -5.41 -2.34
C GLU A 20 24.16 -4.94 -1.13
N PHE A 21 24.79 -4.80 0.04
CA PHE A 21 24.10 -4.42 1.30
C PHE A 21 23.30 -3.12 1.21
N THR A 22 23.81 -2.12 0.49
CA THR A 22 23.10 -0.84 0.27
C THR A 22 21.78 -1.06 -0.47
N ARG A 23 21.77 -1.91 -1.49
CA ARG A 23 20.56 -2.21 -2.27
C ARG A 23 19.53 -2.94 -1.43
N ALA A 24 19.97 -3.93 -0.65
CA ALA A 24 19.10 -4.64 0.30
C ALA A 24 18.47 -3.68 1.32
N ALA A 25 19.27 -2.79 1.92
CA ALA A 25 18.78 -1.80 2.88
C ALA A 25 17.82 -0.79 2.24
N THR A 26 18.09 -0.32 1.02
CA THR A 26 17.18 0.58 0.28
C THR A 26 15.86 -0.09 -0.05
N ALA A 27 15.87 -1.35 -0.50
CA ALA A 27 14.65 -2.10 -0.78
C ALA A 27 13.79 -2.30 0.48
N LEU A 28 14.43 -2.66 1.61
CA LEU A 28 13.74 -2.80 2.90
C LEU A 28 13.18 -1.47 3.40
N HIS A 29 13.95 -0.39 3.31
CA HIS A 29 13.48 0.94 3.70
C HIS A 29 12.25 1.36 2.89
N GLY A 30 12.30 1.20 1.56
CA GLY A 30 11.19 1.50 0.67
C GLY A 30 9.93 0.69 1.03
N PHE A 31 10.10 -0.61 1.30
CA PHE A 31 9.01 -1.48 1.70
C PHE A 31 8.39 -1.07 3.05
N VAL A 32 9.22 -0.85 4.08
CA VAL A 32 8.70 -0.49 5.42
C VAL A 32 7.95 0.83 5.38
N TRP A 33 8.48 1.84 4.70
CA TRP A 33 7.88 3.17 4.71
C TRP A 33 6.67 3.25 3.77
N HIS A 34 6.82 2.84 2.51
CA HIS A 34 5.81 3.11 1.49
C HIS A 34 4.78 2.00 1.33
N ASP A 35 5.18 0.72 1.47
CA ASP A 35 4.24 -0.39 1.30
C ASP A 35 3.55 -0.76 2.62
N LEU A 36 4.31 -0.82 3.71
CA LEU A 36 3.79 -1.22 5.01
C LEU A 36 3.16 -0.05 5.77
N ALA A 37 3.92 0.99 6.11
CA ALA A 37 3.44 2.07 6.97
C ALA A 37 2.41 2.98 6.26
N ASP A 38 2.76 3.56 5.11
CA ASP A 38 1.90 4.52 4.41
C ASP A 38 0.58 3.90 3.89
N GLN A 39 0.60 2.61 3.54
CA GLN A 39 -0.51 1.96 2.86
C GLN A 39 -1.19 0.89 3.69
N TYR A 40 -0.47 -0.18 4.02
CA TYR A 40 -1.11 -1.35 4.63
C TYR A 40 -1.57 -1.08 6.06
N VAL A 41 -0.79 -0.33 6.86
CA VAL A 41 -1.20 0.06 8.22
C VAL A 41 -2.41 0.99 8.18
N GLU A 42 -2.47 1.94 7.24
CA GLU A 42 -3.66 2.78 7.06
C GLU A 42 -4.89 1.95 6.68
N LEU A 43 -4.74 1.00 5.75
CA LEU A 43 -5.81 0.07 5.38
C LEU A 43 -6.26 -0.80 6.57
N ALA A 44 -5.30 -1.32 7.34
CA ALA A 44 -5.56 -2.16 8.50
C ALA A 44 -6.28 -1.37 9.59
N LYS A 45 -5.94 -0.10 9.83
CA LYS A 45 -6.64 0.75 10.83
C LYS A 45 -8.14 0.80 10.56
N ASP A 46 -8.59 0.81 9.31
CA ASP A 46 -10.02 0.85 9.02
C ASP A 46 -10.72 -0.47 9.31
N ALA A 47 -10.11 -1.57 8.89
CA ALA A 47 -10.65 -2.89 9.20
C ALA A 47 -10.67 -3.14 10.71
N LEU A 48 -9.58 -2.80 11.41
CA LEU A 48 -9.45 -3.00 12.86
C LEU A 48 -10.40 -2.13 13.69
N ASN A 49 -10.78 -0.95 13.18
CA ASN A 49 -11.73 -0.06 13.83
C ASN A 49 -13.19 -0.25 13.35
N GLY A 50 -13.47 -1.30 12.55
CA GLY A 50 -14.82 -1.59 12.06
C GLY A 50 -15.36 -0.55 11.07
N ARG A 51 -14.47 0.16 10.36
CA ARG A 51 -14.82 1.16 9.34
C ARG A 51 -14.86 0.60 7.91
N ARG A 52 -14.67 -0.71 7.75
CA ARG A 52 -14.74 -1.44 6.48
C ARG A 52 -15.72 -2.59 6.62
N ASP A 53 -16.82 -2.53 5.88
CA ASP A 53 -17.84 -3.57 5.90
C ASP A 53 -17.34 -4.84 5.19
N GLY A 54 -17.80 -5.99 5.68
CA GLY A 54 -17.56 -7.30 5.05
C GLY A 54 -16.14 -7.83 5.17
N VAL A 55 -15.32 -7.29 6.09
CA VAL A 55 -13.97 -7.82 6.34
C VAL A 55 -13.75 -8.17 7.80
N ASP A 56 -13.07 -9.29 8.04
CA ASP A 56 -12.70 -9.74 9.37
C ASP A 56 -11.44 -8.98 9.86
N PRO A 57 -11.51 -8.23 10.98
CA PRO A 57 -10.35 -7.63 11.61
C PRO A 57 -9.23 -8.63 11.92
N ALA A 58 -9.56 -9.91 12.21
CA ALA A 58 -8.60 -10.94 12.53
C ALA A 58 -7.69 -11.28 11.33
N GLU A 59 -8.20 -11.25 10.10
CA GLU A 59 -7.40 -11.45 8.88
C GLU A 59 -6.31 -10.38 8.74
N PHE A 60 -6.67 -9.11 8.96
CA PHE A 60 -5.72 -8.00 8.94
C PHE A 60 -4.66 -8.12 10.04
N ARG A 61 -5.05 -8.53 11.25
CA ARG A 61 -4.07 -8.78 12.34
C ARG A 61 -3.10 -9.90 11.96
N SER A 62 -3.62 -10.99 11.40
CA SER A 62 -2.81 -12.14 10.99
C SER A 62 -1.80 -11.77 9.92
N VAL A 63 -2.24 -11.08 8.86
CA VAL A 63 -1.36 -10.63 7.78
C VAL A 63 -0.33 -9.62 8.31
N LEU A 64 -0.74 -8.65 9.13
CA LEU A 64 0.18 -7.66 9.71
C LEU A 64 1.25 -8.33 10.58
N ALA A 65 0.86 -9.28 11.44
CA ALA A 65 1.79 -10.04 12.27
C ALA A 65 2.79 -10.83 11.41
N ARG A 66 2.32 -11.54 10.38
CA ARG A 66 3.18 -12.32 9.47
C ARG A 66 4.18 -11.43 8.73
N VAL A 67 3.72 -10.31 8.19
CA VAL A 67 4.56 -9.34 7.46
C VAL A 67 5.58 -8.71 8.41
N LEU A 68 5.17 -8.27 9.59
CA LEU A 68 6.06 -7.62 10.55
C LEU A 68 7.15 -8.58 11.03
N HIS A 69 6.80 -9.83 11.34
CA HIS A 69 7.74 -10.87 11.73
C HIS A 69 8.81 -11.14 10.65
N ARG A 70 8.41 -11.22 9.37
CA ARG A 70 9.36 -11.36 8.26
C ARG A 70 10.23 -10.11 8.10
N THR A 71 9.63 -8.93 8.22
CA THR A 71 10.33 -7.64 8.09
C THR A 71 11.41 -7.47 9.15
N LEU A 72 11.12 -7.83 10.41
CA LEU A 72 12.10 -7.77 11.49
C LEU A 72 13.30 -8.68 11.22
N ARG A 73 13.06 -9.92 10.76
CA ARG A 73 14.15 -10.84 10.37
C ARG A 73 14.99 -10.28 9.22
N MET A 74 14.38 -9.71 8.18
CA MET A 74 15.11 -9.14 7.06
C MET A 74 15.91 -7.89 7.45
N LEU A 75 15.40 -7.08 8.38
CA LEU A 75 16.07 -5.85 8.86
C LEU A 75 17.18 -6.13 9.88
N HIS A 76 17.15 -7.27 10.57
CA HIS A 76 18.06 -7.56 11.68
C HIS A 76 19.56 -7.42 11.32
N PRO A 77 20.04 -7.84 10.13
CA PRO A 77 21.44 -7.61 9.73
C PRO A 77 21.86 -6.13 9.68
N PHE A 78 20.91 -5.21 9.56
CA PHE A 78 21.15 -3.77 9.44
C PHE A 78 20.83 -3.00 10.72
N VAL A 79 19.79 -3.43 11.46
CA VAL A 79 19.27 -2.73 12.64
C VAL A 79 19.07 -3.71 13.81
N PRO A 80 20.13 -4.35 14.33
CA PRO A 80 20.02 -5.51 15.20
C PRO A 80 19.32 -5.19 16.53
N HIS A 81 19.72 -4.12 17.22
CA HIS A 81 19.17 -3.80 18.54
C HIS A 81 17.68 -3.44 18.50
N VAL A 82 17.26 -2.59 17.56
CA VAL A 82 15.84 -2.18 17.47
C VAL A 82 14.95 -3.34 17.03
N THR A 83 15.42 -4.15 16.08
CA THR A 83 14.63 -5.30 15.62
C THR A 83 14.54 -6.39 16.68
N GLU A 84 15.57 -6.59 17.49
CA GLU A 84 15.56 -7.51 18.65
C GLU A 84 14.53 -7.07 19.71
N GLU A 85 14.52 -5.78 20.08
CA GLU A 85 13.53 -5.25 21.03
C GLU A 85 12.10 -5.40 20.49
N LEU A 86 11.88 -5.04 19.23
CA LEU A 86 10.55 -5.15 18.59
C LEU A 86 10.10 -6.60 18.43
N TRP A 87 11.01 -7.54 18.21
CA TRP A 87 10.71 -8.97 18.06
C TRP A 87 9.95 -9.51 19.27
N HIS A 88 10.43 -9.19 20.48
CA HIS A 88 9.80 -9.62 21.72
C HIS A 88 8.45 -8.94 22.01
N VAL A 89 8.21 -7.75 21.43
CA VAL A 89 6.94 -7.02 21.57
C VAL A 89 5.86 -7.56 20.63
N VAL A 90 6.23 -7.87 19.39
CA VAL A 90 5.28 -8.22 18.32
C VAL A 90 4.73 -9.64 18.47
N ALA A 91 5.60 -10.58 18.82
CA ALA A 91 5.22 -11.95 19.13
C ALA A 91 6.09 -12.39 20.31
N PRO A 92 5.53 -12.60 21.51
CA PRO A 92 6.29 -13.11 22.64
C PRO A 92 6.71 -14.55 22.33
N THR A 93 7.82 -14.69 21.62
CA THR A 93 8.44 -15.97 21.28
C THR A 93 9.64 -16.18 22.20
N GLU A 94 9.87 -17.40 22.63
CA GLU A 94 11.11 -17.75 23.31
C GLU A 94 12.25 -17.77 22.28
N GLY A 95 13.29 -16.97 22.51
CA GLY A 95 14.52 -16.95 21.69
C GLY A 95 14.84 -15.60 21.05
N LEU A 96 16.12 -15.44 20.72
CA LEU A 96 16.67 -14.22 20.11
C LEU A 96 16.39 -14.19 18.60
N LEU A 97 16.04 -13.02 18.07
CA LEU A 97 15.92 -12.77 16.64
C LEU A 97 17.22 -13.08 15.90
N ALA A 98 18.36 -12.77 16.51
CA ALA A 98 19.68 -13.11 15.97
C ALA A 98 19.88 -14.61 15.65
N LEU A 99 19.12 -15.50 16.29
CA LEU A 99 19.18 -16.96 16.09
C LEU A 99 17.98 -17.49 15.29
N ALA A 100 17.06 -16.62 14.90
CA ALA A 100 15.88 -17.00 14.16
C ALA A 100 16.26 -17.37 12.71
N ALA A 101 15.55 -18.35 12.14
CA ALA A 101 15.73 -18.70 10.73
C ALA A 101 15.47 -17.50 9.82
N TRP A 102 16.19 -17.39 8.71
CA TRP A 102 15.83 -16.44 7.65
C TRP A 102 14.39 -16.70 7.18
N PRO A 103 13.57 -15.66 6.88
CA PRO A 103 12.20 -15.88 6.47
C PRO A 103 12.15 -16.61 5.13
N GLY A 104 11.32 -17.65 5.06
CA GLY A 104 11.00 -18.33 3.81
C GLY A 104 9.77 -17.73 3.13
N ALA A 105 9.54 -18.18 1.90
CA ALA A 105 8.26 -17.99 1.20
C ALA A 105 7.26 -19.06 1.65
N ASP A 106 6.01 -18.66 1.89
CA ASP A 106 4.91 -19.61 2.07
C ASP A 106 4.20 -19.85 0.72
N GLU A 107 3.59 -21.02 0.54
CA GLU A 107 2.69 -21.27 -0.58
C GLU A 107 1.56 -20.23 -0.59
N GLY A 108 1.29 -19.65 -1.77
CA GLY A 108 0.25 -18.62 -1.93
C GLY A 108 0.67 -17.21 -1.53
N ASP A 109 1.95 -16.97 -1.20
CA ASP A 109 2.42 -15.61 -1.01
C ASP A 109 2.43 -14.81 -2.32
N ASP A 110 2.71 -15.43 -3.47
CA ASP A 110 2.70 -14.74 -4.76
C ASP A 110 1.28 -14.58 -5.31
N ASP A 111 0.87 -13.33 -5.48
CA ASP A 111 -0.38 -12.96 -6.14
C ASP A 111 -0.13 -11.80 -7.13
N PRO A 112 0.30 -12.12 -8.37
CA PRO A 112 0.55 -11.12 -9.40
C PRO A 112 -0.70 -10.35 -9.83
N VAL A 113 -1.91 -10.89 -9.57
CA VAL A 113 -3.16 -10.19 -9.87
C VAL A 113 -3.38 -9.10 -8.83
N ALA A 114 -3.32 -9.44 -7.54
CA ALA A 114 -3.44 -8.47 -6.47
C ALA A 114 -2.35 -7.39 -6.51
N GLU A 115 -1.12 -7.72 -6.91
CA GLU A 115 -0.08 -6.70 -7.10
C GLU A 115 -0.41 -5.70 -8.21
N ARG A 116 -0.92 -6.17 -9.36
CA ARG A 116 -1.33 -5.29 -10.48
C ARG A 116 -2.53 -4.43 -10.10
N GLU A 117 -3.51 -5.01 -9.44
CA GLU A 117 -4.67 -4.27 -8.94
C GLU A 117 -4.24 -3.18 -7.96
N MET A 118 -3.39 -3.50 -6.99
CA MET A 118 -2.89 -2.52 -6.03
C MET A 118 -2.02 -1.44 -6.68
N GLU A 119 -1.20 -1.77 -7.68
CA GLU A 119 -0.43 -0.76 -8.40
C GLU A 119 -1.35 0.22 -9.15
N THR A 120 -2.45 -0.25 -9.72
CA THR A 120 -3.47 0.61 -10.36
C THR A 120 -4.08 1.58 -9.34
N VAL A 121 -4.42 1.10 -8.14
CA VAL A 121 -4.94 1.95 -7.05
C VAL A 121 -3.90 2.98 -6.60
N ARG A 122 -2.62 2.58 -6.49
CA ARG A 122 -1.51 3.47 -6.12
C ARG A 122 -1.28 4.56 -7.17
N GLU A 123 -1.34 4.19 -8.44
CA GLU A 123 -1.23 5.12 -9.55
C GLU A 123 -2.35 6.16 -9.46
N ALA A 124 -3.60 5.74 -9.28
CA ALA A 124 -4.73 6.65 -9.11
C ALA A 124 -4.53 7.61 -7.93
N ILE A 125 -4.08 7.12 -6.77
CA ILE A 125 -3.76 7.97 -5.61
C ILE A 125 -2.66 8.99 -5.94
N ARG A 126 -1.59 8.56 -6.62
CA ARG A 126 -0.47 9.44 -7.02
C ARG A 126 -0.96 10.53 -7.97
N LEU A 127 -1.73 10.16 -8.99
CA LEU A 127 -2.29 11.09 -9.97
C LEU A 127 -3.22 12.11 -9.31
N LEU A 128 -4.10 11.68 -8.40
CA LEU A 128 -4.97 12.58 -7.66
C LEU A 128 -4.22 13.52 -6.73
N ARG A 129 -3.17 13.05 -6.02
CA ARG A 129 -2.32 13.91 -5.18
C ARG A 129 -1.59 14.96 -6.01
N ASN A 130 -1.07 14.57 -7.17
CA ASN A 130 -0.41 15.49 -8.09
C ASN A 130 -1.39 16.54 -8.62
N LEU A 131 -2.57 16.11 -9.09
CA LEU A 131 -3.61 17.00 -9.58
C LEU A 131 -4.05 18.01 -8.50
N ARG A 132 -4.24 17.54 -7.26
CA ARG A 132 -4.54 18.40 -6.11
C ARG A 132 -3.46 19.47 -5.88
N SER A 133 -2.19 19.10 -6.05
CA SER A 133 -1.05 20.01 -5.88
C SER A 133 -0.97 21.04 -7.02
N GLU A 134 -1.24 20.63 -8.25
CA GLU A 134 -1.22 21.49 -9.44
C GLU A 134 -2.33 22.55 -9.38
N GLU A 135 -3.55 22.14 -9.00
CA GLU A 135 -4.70 23.02 -8.81
C GLU A 135 -4.66 23.81 -7.49
N LYS A 136 -3.57 23.68 -6.71
CA LYS A 136 -3.36 24.40 -5.45
C LYS A 136 -4.51 24.22 -4.45
N VAL A 137 -5.17 23.07 -4.47
CA VAL A 137 -6.29 22.78 -3.57
C VAL A 137 -5.78 22.75 -2.12
N PRO A 138 -6.36 23.52 -1.19
CA PRO A 138 -5.87 23.64 0.18
C PRO A 138 -5.72 22.28 0.88
N LEU A 139 -4.62 22.05 1.60
CA LEU A 139 -4.34 20.76 2.29
C LEU A 139 -5.43 20.35 3.32
N GLY A 140 -6.17 21.31 3.85
CA GLY A 140 -7.25 21.08 4.81
C GLY A 140 -8.59 20.68 4.17
N SER A 141 -8.78 20.93 2.87
CA SER A 141 -10.06 20.68 2.20
C SER A 141 -10.24 19.20 1.86
N THR A 142 -11.49 18.81 1.66
CA THR A 142 -11.90 17.47 1.23
C THR A 142 -12.70 17.59 -0.06
N PRO A 143 -12.07 17.77 -1.23
CA PRO A 143 -12.78 17.90 -2.49
C PRO A 143 -13.45 16.56 -2.85
N ARG A 144 -14.51 16.61 -3.66
CA ARG A 144 -15.01 15.42 -4.36
C ARG A 144 -14.07 15.13 -5.52
N ALA A 145 -13.92 13.86 -5.90
CA ALA A 145 -13.18 13.47 -7.09
C ALA A 145 -13.96 12.42 -7.87
N TRP A 146 -13.70 12.36 -9.17
CA TRP A 146 -14.37 11.42 -10.06
C TRP A 146 -13.38 10.60 -10.87
N VAL A 147 -13.84 9.42 -11.30
CA VAL A 147 -13.14 8.60 -12.30
C VAL A 147 -14.02 8.35 -13.50
N ASN A 148 -13.45 8.54 -14.68
CA ASN A 148 -14.00 8.17 -15.97
C ASN A 148 -13.18 7.00 -16.55
N PRO A 149 -13.59 5.75 -16.31
CA PRO A 149 -12.87 4.57 -16.79
C PRO A 149 -13.16 4.32 -18.27
N SER A 150 -12.11 4.14 -19.06
CA SER A 150 -12.20 3.58 -20.42
C SER A 150 -12.21 2.05 -20.40
N ASP A 151 -11.56 1.43 -19.40
CA ASP A 151 -11.66 0.00 -19.09
C ASP A 151 -12.65 -0.24 -17.93
N PRO A 152 -13.77 -0.96 -18.16
CA PRO A 152 -14.74 -1.29 -17.11
C PRO A 152 -14.14 -2.03 -15.90
N ALA A 153 -13.16 -2.92 -16.11
CA ALA A 153 -12.56 -3.71 -15.05
C ALA A 153 -11.75 -2.81 -14.08
N ILE A 154 -11.01 -1.85 -14.63
CA ILE A 154 -10.32 -0.83 -13.82
C ILE A 154 -11.34 0.06 -13.11
N GLY A 155 -12.42 0.44 -13.80
CA GLY A 155 -13.52 1.18 -13.21
C GLY A 155 -14.20 0.46 -12.04
N GLU A 156 -14.28 -0.87 -12.05
CA GLU A 156 -14.79 -1.67 -10.94
C GLU A 156 -13.78 -1.76 -9.80
N LEU A 157 -12.51 -2.02 -10.11
CA LEU A 157 -11.42 -2.04 -9.15
C LEU A 157 -11.32 -0.73 -8.34
N LEU A 158 -11.29 0.41 -9.04
CA LEU A 158 -11.16 1.72 -8.40
C LEU A 158 -12.39 2.06 -7.54
N MET A 159 -13.59 1.59 -7.91
CA MET A 159 -14.79 1.74 -7.08
C MET A 159 -14.79 0.80 -5.88
N ARG A 160 -14.33 -0.44 -6.04
CA ARG A 160 -14.13 -1.39 -4.94
C ARG A 160 -13.18 -0.84 -3.88
N GLU A 161 -12.15 -0.11 -4.31
CA GLU A 161 -11.15 0.52 -3.44
C GLU A 161 -11.38 2.03 -3.20
N ALA A 162 -12.57 2.55 -3.52
CA ALA A 162 -12.89 3.98 -3.39
C ALA A 162 -12.66 4.52 -1.98
N GLY A 163 -13.02 3.75 -0.95
CA GLY A 163 -12.79 4.14 0.44
C GLY A 163 -11.31 4.36 0.75
N THR A 164 -10.43 3.50 0.24
CA THR A 164 -8.97 3.59 0.37
C THR A 164 -8.47 4.89 -0.30
N ILE A 165 -8.93 5.16 -1.52
CA ILE A 165 -8.55 6.36 -2.30
C ILE A 165 -9.00 7.65 -1.59
N VAL A 166 -10.25 7.70 -1.13
CA VAL A 166 -10.84 8.85 -0.42
C VAL A 166 -9.97 9.25 0.77
N ARG A 167 -9.52 8.28 1.56
CA ARG A 167 -8.70 8.56 2.75
C ARG A 167 -7.28 8.93 2.39
N ALA A 168 -6.65 8.17 1.48
CA ALA A 168 -5.27 8.41 1.07
C ALA A 168 -5.05 9.80 0.43
N VAL A 169 -6.07 10.34 -0.23
CA VAL A 169 -6.01 11.65 -0.89
C VAL A 169 -6.72 12.75 -0.07
N ARG A 170 -7.45 12.38 1.00
CA ARG A 170 -8.30 13.27 1.82
C ARG A 170 -9.37 13.96 0.95
N LEU A 171 -10.28 13.14 0.42
CA LEU A 171 -11.43 13.53 -0.40
C LEU A 171 -12.72 13.48 0.44
N ALA A 172 -13.78 14.14 -0.04
CA ALA A 172 -15.13 13.95 0.50
C ALA A 172 -15.79 12.70 -0.07
N SER A 173 -15.61 12.45 -1.37
CA SER A 173 -16.09 11.26 -2.06
C SER A 173 -15.24 10.96 -3.30
N PHE A 174 -15.30 9.71 -3.75
CA PHE A 174 -14.72 9.24 -5.01
C PHE A 174 -15.78 8.42 -5.75
N GLU A 175 -16.22 8.93 -6.89
CA GLU A 175 -17.39 8.43 -7.61
C GLU A 175 -17.08 8.22 -9.09
N ARG A 176 -17.88 7.44 -9.81
CA ARG A 176 -17.81 7.45 -11.29
C ARG A 176 -18.29 8.80 -11.81
N ALA A 177 -17.62 9.33 -12.82
CA ALA A 177 -18.08 10.52 -13.52
C ALA A 177 -19.44 10.22 -14.16
N GLY A 178 -20.47 10.95 -13.74
CA GLY A 178 -21.76 11.04 -14.43
C GLY A 178 -21.94 12.43 -15.01
N ASP A 179 -23.13 12.72 -15.55
CA ASP A 179 -23.48 14.04 -16.15
C ASP A 179 -23.40 15.22 -15.15
N GLY A 180 -23.09 14.97 -13.87
CA GLY A 180 -22.95 15.96 -12.81
C GLY A 180 -21.50 16.39 -12.49
N ALA A 181 -20.49 15.95 -13.25
CA ALA A 181 -19.17 16.57 -13.18
C ALA A 181 -19.29 18.03 -13.64
N GLY A 182 -19.06 18.98 -12.72
CA GLY A 182 -19.13 20.40 -13.05
C GLY A 182 -18.23 20.74 -14.24
N THR A 183 -18.58 21.77 -15.00
CA THR A 183 -17.78 22.21 -16.16
C THR A 183 -16.37 22.68 -15.81
N ASP A 184 -16.11 22.99 -14.54
CA ASP A 184 -14.82 23.47 -14.01
C ASP A 184 -14.15 22.36 -13.17
N VAL A 185 -13.58 21.38 -13.88
CA VAL A 185 -12.81 20.29 -13.28
C VAL A 185 -11.49 20.11 -14.00
N ALA A 186 -10.42 19.99 -13.23
CA ALA A 186 -9.11 19.59 -13.69
C ALA A 186 -9.13 18.09 -13.97
N ARG A 187 -8.47 17.67 -15.05
CA ARG A 187 -8.49 16.28 -15.52
C ARG A 187 -7.08 15.73 -15.66
N ARG A 188 -6.91 14.46 -15.29
CA ARG A 188 -5.66 13.72 -15.49
C ARG A 188 -5.94 12.34 -16.04
N VAL A 189 -5.41 12.04 -17.23
CA VAL A 189 -5.49 10.71 -17.83
C VAL A 189 -4.35 9.85 -17.28
N ALA A 190 -4.63 8.60 -16.97
CA ALA A 190 -3.63 7.63 -16.56
C ALA A 190 -2.61 7.40 -17.70
N PRO A 191 -1.32 7.15 -17.40
CA PRO A 191 -0.31 6.87 -18.44
C PRO A 191 -0.69 5.73 -19.39
N SER A 192 -1.43 4.72 -18.90
CA SER A 192 -1.92 3.62 -19.74
C SER A 192 -3.06 4.03 -20.68
N GLY A 193 -3.75 5.13 -20.40
CA GLY A 193 -4.94 5.59 -21.12
C GLY A 193 -6.25 4.95 -20.65
N ASP A 194 -6.22 4.04 -19.68
CA ASP A 194 -7.38 3.21 -19.35
C ASP A 194 -8.42 3.90 -18.45
N TYR A 195 -8.06 5.01 -17.83
CA TYR A 195 -8.96 5.81 -17.01
C TYR A 195 -8.51 7.27 -16.92
N GLN A 196 -9.46 8.15 -16.61
CA GLN A 196 -9.24 9.57 -16.36
C GLN A 196 -9.78 9.94 -14.98
N LEU A 197 -9.04 10.75 -14.25
CA LEU A 197 -9.39 11.27 -12.93
C LEU A 197 -9.76 12.75 -13.05
N GLU A 198 -10.75 13.18 -12.28
CA GLU A 198 -11.24 14.55 -12.27
C GLU A 198 -11.31 15.11 -10.85
N LEU A 199 -10.96 16.39 -10.70
CA LEU A 199 -10.97 17.12 -9.43
C LEU A 199 -11.46 18.56 -9.66
N PRO A 200 -12.28 19.15 -8.78
CA PRO A 200 -12.73 20.54 -8.92
C PRO A 200 -11.56 21.52 -8.91
N THR A 201 -11.59 22.51 -9.80
CA THR A 201 -10.65 23.64 -9.83
C THR A 201 -11.00 24.72 -8.81
#